data_AF-A0A2W6DDB6-F1
#
_entry.id   AF-A0A2W6DDB6-F1
#
_cell.length_a   1.000
_cell.length_b   1.000
_cell.length_c   1.000
_cell.angle_alpha   90.00
_cell.angle_beta   90.00
_cell.angle_gamma   90.00
#
_symmetry.space_group_name_H-M   'P 1'
#
loop_
_entity.id
_entity.type
_entity.pdbx_description
1 polymer ?
#
loop_
_entity_poly.entity_id
_entity_poly.type
_entity_poly.pdbx_seq_one_letter_code
_entity_poly.pdbx_strand_id
1 'polypeptide(L)'
;MCIPSDVEELLIDVVADGFVLYCCGDRAAPSALVASYEWECCLDLVTIRDFDRVTAARVPKQHGVDLFAPQVAVWAYEGPPQRALRALLDLVHPTHPDAPASPFPAPPRLHIPRAQQRPMTIRLPSPGRAHARATRLAITMASRDSGSVKDAAGLPGSALDRT
;
A
#
# COMPACT_ATOMS: atom_id res chain seq x y z
N MET A 1 11.98 6.58 20.46
CA MET A 1 10.51 6.37 20.45
C MET A 1 10.27 4.89 20.76
N CYS A 2 9.44 4.55 21.75
CA CYS A 2 9.06 3.15 21.97
C CYS A 2 7.92 2.81 21.02
N ILE A 3 8.02 1.72 20.26
CA ILE A 3 6.98 1.30 19.31
C ILE A 3 5.90 0.56 20.09
N PRO A 4 4.62 1.00 20.05
CA PRO A 4 3.52 0.22 20.61
C PRO A 4 3.44 -1.16 19.96
N SER A 5 3.21 -2.22 20.74
CA SER A 5 3.29 -3.60 20.26
C SER A 5 2.34 -3.91 19.10
N ASP A 6 1.16 -3.31 19.09
CA ASP A 6 0.18 -3.42 18.00
C ASP A 6 0.64 -2.75 16.70
N VAL A 7 1.42 -1.67 16.79
CA VAL A 7 2.07 -1.06 15.63
C VAL A 7 3.26 -1.90 15.16
N GLU A 8 3.99 -2.50 16.09
CA GLU A 8 5.09 -3.42 15.78
C GLU A 8 4.60 -4.65 15.01
N GLU A 9 3.49 -5.28 15.43
CA GLU A 9 2.87 -6.40 14.73
C GLU A 9 2.49 -6.04 13.28
N LEU A 10 1.87 -4.88 13.07
CA LEU A 10 1.51 -4.45 11.72
C LEU A 10 2.72 -4.07 10.86
N LEU A 11 3.80 -3.57 11.47
CA LEU A 11 5.07 -3.37 10.77
C LEU A 11 5.71 -4.71 10.38
N ILE A 12 5.57 -5.75 11.22
CA ILE A 12 5.97 -7.11 10.88
C ILE A 12 5.17 -7.60 9.67
N ASP A 13 3.85 -7.36 9.63
CA ASP A 13 3.01 -7.71 8.47
C ASP A 13 3.43 -6.97 7.20
N VAL A 14 3.73 -5.68 7.28
CA VAL A 14 4.24 -4.89 6.15
C VAL A 14 5.57 -5.42 5.63
N VAL A 15 6.50 -5.78 6.52
CA VAL A 15 7.78 -6.41 6.13
C VAL A 15 7.56 -7.83 5.59
N ALA A 16 6.59 -8.58 6.13
CA ALA A 16 6.21 -9.89 5.64
C ALA A 16 5.63 -9.82 4.21
N ASP A 17 4.93 -8.74 3.89
CA ASP A 17 4.38 -8.43 2.57
C ASP A 17 5.43 -7.85 1.58
N GLY A 18 6.71 -7.85 1.95
CA GLY A 18 7.81 -7.56 1.03
C GLY A 18 8.26 -6.11 0.96
N PHE A 19 7.83 -5.25 1.90
CA PHE A 19 8.29 -3.86 1.93
C PHE A 19 9.75 -3.75 2.41
N VAL A 20 10.49 -2.80 1.84
CA VAL A 20 11.78 -2.32 2.35
C VAL A 20 11.52 -1.33 3.48
N LEU A 21 12.21 -1.48 4.62
CA LEU A 21 12.07 -0.59 5.77
C LEU A 21 13.31 0.30 5.95
N TYR A 22 13.09 1.61 6.00
CA TYR A 22 14.07 2.64 6.30
C TYR A 22 13.86 3.13 7.73
N CYS A 23 14.85 2.93 8.58
CA CYS A 23 14.89 3.48 9.93
C CYS A 23 15.73 4.76 9.92
N CYS A 24 15.09 5.90 10.14
CA CYS A 24 15.72 7.22 10.20
C CYS A 24 16.04 7.60 11.65
N GLY A 25 17.19 8.22 11.85
CA GLY A 25 17.70 8.58 13.18
C GLY A 25 18.43 7.44 13.88
N ASP A 26 18.61 7.59 15.19
CA ASP A 26 19.30 6.59 16.01
C ASP A 26 18.57 5.25 15.98
N ARG A 27 19.31 4.14 15.87
CA ARG A 27 18.70 2.81 15.76
C ARG A 27 17.93 2.38 17.01
N ALA A 28 18.39 2.78 18.20
CA ALA A 28 17.72 2.49 19.47
C ALA A 28 16.54 3.46 19.72
N ALA A 29 16.54 4.61 19.06
CA ALA A 29 15.48 5.60 19.17
C ALA A 29 15.21 6.29 17.81
N PRO A 30 14.56 5.61 16.85
CA PRO A 30 14.33 6.16 15.53
C PRO A 30 13.47 7.43 15.63
N SER A 31 13.80 8.41 14.79
CA SER A 31 13.04 9.66 14.62
C SER A 31 11.88 9.46 13.65
N ALA A 32 12.04 8.55 12.68
CA ALA A 32 11.00 8.16 11.76
C ALA A 32 11.25 6.76 11.19
N LEU A 33 10.17 6.12 10.75
CA LEU A 33 10.21 4.90 9.95
C LEU A 33 9.53 5.18 8.60
N VAL A 34 10.12 4.68 7.52
CA VAL A 34 9.45 4.60 6.23
C VAL A 34 9.49 3.18 5.73
N ALA A 35 8.36 2.62 5.33
CA ALA A 35 8.36 1.37 4.57
C ALA A 35 7.91 1.66 3.15
N SER A 36 8.55 1.02 2.15
CA SER A 36 8.13 1.14 0.76
C SER A 36 8.13 -0.19 0.02
N TYR A 37 7.18 -0.34 -0.89
CA TYR A 37 7.13 -1.40 -1.87
C TYR A 37 7.13 -0.79 -3.26
N GLU A 38 8.06 -1.27 -4.09
CA GLU A 38 8.29 -0.74 -5.41
C GLU A 38 7.53 -1.54 -6.47
N TRP A 39 6.62 -0.88 -7.17
CA TRP A 39 5.94 -1.38 -8.36
C TRP A 39 6.61 -0.85 -9.62
N GLU A 40 6.27 -1.36 -10.81
CA GLU A 40 6.82 -0.83 -12.07
C GLU A 40 6.51 0.66 -12.26
N CYS A 41 5.27 1.08 -12.00
CA CYS A 41 4.77 2.43 -12.26
C CYS A 41 4.62 3.34 -11.02
N CYS A 42 4.75 2.81 -9.80
CA CYS A 42 4.53 3.57 -8.57
C CYS A 42 5.29 2.98 -7.37
N LEU A 43 5.20 3.68 -6.24
CA LEU A 43 5.67 3.25 -4.93
C LEU A 43 4.47 3.24 -3.99
N ASP A 44 4.27 2.12 -3.29
CA ASP A 44 3.44 2.11 -2.09
C ASP A 44 4.36 2.43 -0.92
N LEU A 45 3.99 3.38 -0.06
CA LEU A 45 4.82 3.74 1.09
C LEU A 45 4.00 4.10 2.31
N VAL A 46 4.60 3.95 3.48
CA VAL A 46 4.09 4.43 4.76
C VAL A 46 5.18 5.17 5.51
N THR A 47 4.84 6.34 6.03
CA THR A 47 5.70 7.20 6.84
C THR A 47 5.14 7.29 8.26
N ILE A 48 6.01 7.02 9.24
CA ILE A 48 5.72 7.07 10.67
C ILE A 48 6.73 8.01 11.32
N ARG A 49 6.29 9.16 11.82
CA ARG A 49 7.13 10.11 12.58
C ARG A 49 6.67 10.29 14.03
N ASP A 50 5.42 9.93 14.29
CA ASP A 50 4.79 9.83 15.58
C ASP A 50 3.80 8.66 15.51
N PHE A 51 3.56 7.97 16.62
CA PHE A 51 2.65 6.82 16.65
C PHE A 51 1.17 7.21 16.81
N ASP A 52 0.88 8.51 16.85
CA ASP A 52 -0.50 8.99 16.88
C ASP A 52 -1.09 9.07 15.47
N ARG A 53 -0.25 9.43 14.48
CA ARG A 53 -0.66 9.58 13.08
C ARG A 53 0.37 9.04 12.11
N VAL A 54 -0.05 8.00 11.40
CA VAL A 54 0.68 7.37 10.31
C VAL A 54 0.09 7.83 8.98
N THR A 55 0.96 8.06 8.01
CA THR A 55 0.54 8.42 6.64
C THR A 55 0.99 7.33 5.68
N ALA A 56 0.04 6.67 5.03
CA ALA A 56 0.28 5.75 3.93
C ALA A 56 -0.07 6.43 2.60
N ALA A 57 0.61 6.06 1.52
CA ALA A 57 0.37 6.61 0.20
C ALA A 57 0.80 5.69 -0.94
N ARG A 58 0.19 5.90 -2.10
CA ARG A 58 0.70 5.45 -3.39
C ARG A 58 1.19 6.66 -4.17
N VAL A 59 2.46 6.64 -4.53
CA VAL A 59 3.16 7.73 -5.21
C VAL A 59 3.54 7.26 -6.61
N PRO A 60 3.13 7.97 -7.68
CA PRO A 60 3.53 7.61 -9.04
C PRO A 60 5.04 7.75 -9.20
N LYS A 61 5.66 6.82 -9.92
CA LYS A 61 7.08 6.92 -10.29
C LYS A 61 7.25 7.98 -11.37
N GLN A 62 7.57 9.19 -10.94
CA GLN A 62 8.12 10.23 -11.81
C GLN A 62 9.66 10.14 -11.77
N HIS A 63 10.35 10.76 -12.73
CA HIS A 63 11.81 10.69 -12.80
C HIS A 63 12.44 11.14 -11.46
N GLY A 64 13.07 10.21 -10.72
CA GLY A 64 13.77 10.49 -9.47
C GLY A 64 12.86 10.76 -8.24
N VAL A 65 11.85 9.91 -7.97
CA VAL A 65 11.00 10.07 -6.78
C VAL A 65 11.82 10.09 -5.47
N ASP A 66 11.68 11.17 -4.71
CA ASP A 66 12.18 11.25 -3.33
C ASP A 66 11.18 10.57 -2.38
N LEU A 67 11.51 9.36 -1.95
CA LEU A 67 10.71 8.57 -0.99
C LEU A 67 10.46 9.30 0.34
N PHE A 68 11.34 10.23 0.72
CA PHE A 68 11.22 11.00 1.96
C PHE A 68 10.58 12.37 1.76
N ALA A 69 10.26 12.75 0.51
CA ALA A 69 9.66 14.03 0.18
C ALA A 69 8.84 13.96 -1.13
N PRO A 70 7.86 13.01 -1.23
CA PRO A 70 7.05 12.92 -2.44
C PRO A 70 6.25 14.21 -2.62
N GLN A 71 6.13 14.69 -3.86
CA GLN A 71 5.36 15.91 -4.17
C GLN A 71 3.92 15.59 -4.58
N VAL A 72 3.70 14.38 -5.13
CA VAL A 72 2.42 13.94 -5.68
C VAL A 72 2.07 12.56 -5.14
N ALA A 73 0.80 12.33 -4.86
CA ALA A 73 0.25 11.01 -4.56
C ALA A 73 -0.99 10.76 -5.44
N VAL A 74 -1.32 9.50 -5.71
CA VAL A 74 -2.59 9.10 -6.36
C VAL A 74 -3.54 8.45 -5.36
N TRP A 75 -3.03 8.10 -4.18
CA TRP A 75 -3.79 7.63 -3.03
C TRP A 75 -3.04 8.00 -1.75
N ALA A 76 -3.77 8.37 -0.70
CA ALA A 76 -3.19 8.58 0.61
C ALA A 76 -4.20 8.31 1.72
N TYR A 77 -3.70 7.89 2.87
CA TYR A 77 -4.46 7.71 4.10
C TYR A 77 -3.64 8.25 5.28
N GLU A 78 -4.17 9.24 6.00
CA GLU A 78 -3.59 9.74 7.25
C GLU A 78 -4.52 9.42 8.42
N GLY A 79 -4.01 8.71 9.43
CA GLY A 79 -4.83 8.36 10.59
C GLY A 79 -4.09 7.50 11.61
N PRO A 80 -4.82 6.85 12.53
CA PRO A 80 -4.24 5.94 13.51
C PRO A 80 -3.42 4.83 12.82
N PRO A 81 -2.29 4.39 13.41
CA PRO A 81 -1.38 3.43 12.79
C PRO A 81 -2.07 2.20 12.22
N GLN A 82 -3.00 1.61 12.98
CA GLN A 82 -3.67 0.37 12.63
C GLN A 82 -4.51 0.51 11.37
N ARG A 83 -5.21 1.63 11.24
CA ARG A 83 -6.05 1.89 10.06
C ARG A 83 -5.21 2.24 8.84
N ALA A 84 -4.14 3.02 9.02
CA ALA A 84 -3.26 3.41 7.92
C ALA A 84 -2.50 2.21 7.34
N LEU A 85 -1.93 1.37 8.20
CA LEU A 85 -1.22 0.16 7.79
C LEU A 85 -2.18 -0.86 7.16
N ARG A 86 -3.38 -1.05 7.72
CA ARG A 86 -4.41 -1.90 7.12
C ARG A 86 -4.83 -1.40 5.74
N ALA A 87 -5.13 -0.11 5.61
CA ALA A 87 -5.53 0.49 4.34
C ALA A 87 -4.45 0.34 3.25
N LEU A 88 -3.16 0.41 3.63
CA LEU A 88 -2.05 0.13 2.72
C LEU A 88 -1.96 -1.35 2.32
N LEU A 89 -2.11 -2.26 3.27
CA LEU A 89 -2.06 -3.70 3.02
C LEU A 89 -3.19 -4.17 2.10
N ASP A 90 -4.37 -3.57 2.26
CA ASP A 90 -5.60 -3.83 1.48
C ASP A 90 -5.62 -3.08 0.14
N LEU A 91 -4.65 -2.20 -0.11
CA LEU A 91 -4.60 -1.43 -1.34
C LEU A 91 -4.43 -2.36 -2.55
N VAL A 92 -5.33 -2.21 -3.52
CA VAL A 92 -5.36 -3.03 -4.74
C VAL A 92 -4.08 -2.88 -5.56
N HIS A 93 -3.83 -3.87 -6.42
CA HIS A 93 -2.73 -3.83 -7.38
C HIS A 93 -2.79 -2.54 -8.24
N PRO A 94 -1.65 -1.92 -8.59
CA PRO A 94 -1.63 -0.68 -9.38
C PRO A 94 -2.31 -0.77 -10.76
N THR A 95 -2.37 -1.96 -11.37
CA THR A 95 -3.03 -2.18 -12.67
C THR A 95 -4.49 -2.64 -12.55
N HIS A 96 -5.03 -2.72 -11.33
CA HIS A 96 -6.44 -3.04 -11.12
C HIS A 96 -7.33 -1.91 -11.69
N PRO A 97 -8.50 -2.19 -12.31
CA PRO A 97 -9.40 -1.15 -12.83
C PRO A 97 -9.79 -0.09 -11.80
N ASP A 98 -10.09 -0.52 -10.57
CA ASP A 98 -10.38 0.36 -9.43
C ASP A 98 -9.14 0.98 -8.74
N ALA A 99 -7.94 0.83 -9.30
CA ALA A 99 -6.74 1.41 -8.69
C ALA A 99 -6.81 2.95 -8.74
N PRO A 100 -6.55 3.65 -7.63
CA PRO A 100 -6.50 5.11 -7.64
C PRO A 100 -5.41 5.63 -8.60
N ALA A 101 -5.81 6.50 -9.53
CA ALA A 101 -4.94 7.02 -10.58
C ALA A 101 -4.90 8.55 -10.67
N SER A 102 -5.82 9.26 -9.99
CA SER A 102 -5.90 10.72 -10.05
C SER A 102 -4.86 11.36 -9.14
N PRO A 103 -3.88 12.12 -9.68
CA PRO A 103 -2.84 12.73 -8.87
C PRO A 103 -3.36 13.92 -8.05
N PHE A 104 -2.84 14.08 -6.84
CA PHE A 104 -3.05 15.22 -5.97
C PHE A 104 -1.78 15.54 -5.16
N PRO A 105 -1.65 16.75 -4.58
CA PRO A 105 -0.49 17.11 -3.75
C PRO A 105 -0.30 16.12 -2.60
N ALA A 106 0.93 15.62 -2.44
CA ALA A 106 1.24 14.68 -1.38
C ALA A 106 0.99 15.28 0.01
N PRO A 107 0.44 14.51 0.97
CA PRO A 107 0.28 14.97 2.34
C PRO A 107 1.62 15.43 2.95
N PRO A 108 1.67 16.59 3.63
CA PRO A 108 2.93 17.11 4.20
C PRO A 108 3.60 16.16 5.21
N ARG A 109 2.84 15.25 5.82
CA ARG A 109 3.37 14.25 6.76
C ARG A 109 4.22 13.17 6.11
N LEU A 110 4.17 13.00 4.79
CA LEU A 110 5.10 12.14 4.06
C LEU A 110 6.52 12.73 3.99
N HIS A 111 6.66 14.04 4.20
CA HIS A 111 7.97 14.67 4.21
C HIS A 111 8.73 14.39 5.51
N ILE A 112 9.91 13.80 5.39
CA ILE A 112 10.90 13.70 6.46
C ILE A 112 12.05 14.66 6.14
N PRO A 113 12.26 15.71 6.95
CA PRO A 113 13.38 16.63 6.79
C PRO A 113 14.72 15.91 6.72
N ARG A 114 15.62 16.35 5.83
CA ARG A 114 16.95 15.75 5.62
C ARG A 114 17.76 15.54 6.92
N ALA A 115 17.67 16.49 7.86
CA ALA A 115 18.33 16.40 9.16
C ALA A 115 17.82 15.24 10.03
N GLN A 116 16.57 14.79 9.83
CA GLN A 116 15.97 13.67 10.57
C GLN A 116 16.22 12.32 9.89
N GLN A 117 16.57 12.32 8.60
CA GLN A 117 16.80 11.09 7.83
C GLN A 117 18.05 10.33 8.28
N ARG A 118 19.03 11.01 8.89
CA ARG A 118 20.36 10.46 9.20
C ARG A 118 20.61 10.36 10.72
N PRO A 119 21.31 9.33 11.22
CA PRO A 119 21.78 8.16 10.47
C PRO A 119 20.60 7.33 9.91
N MET A 120 20.85 6.52 8.89
CA MET A 120 19.79 5.73 8.24
C MET A 120 20.22 4.27 8.13
N THR A 121 19.34 3.38 8.59
CA THR A 121 19.49 1.93 8.38
C THR A 121 18.42 1.45 7.41
N ILE A 122 18.80 0.60 6.46
CA ILE A 122 17.87 -0.01 5.50
C ILE A 122 17.76 -1.50 5.81
N ARG A 123 16.53 -2.01 5.91
CA ARG A 123 16.21 -3.43 6.06
C ARG A 123 15.45 -3.89 4.83
N LEU A 124 16.10 -4.72 4.02
CA LEU A 124 15.49 -5.32 2.84
C LEU A 124 14.58 -6.48 3.25
N PRO A 125 13.47 -6.73 2.52
CA PRO A 125 12.70 -7.95 2.69
C PRO A 125 13.54 -9.16 2.27
N SER A 126 13.20 -10.35 2.75
CA SER A 126 13.82 -11.57 2.22
C SER A 126 13.42 -11.76 0.74
N PRO A 127 14.29 -12.35 -0.11
CA PRO A 127 14.02 -12.48 -1.55
C PRO A 127 12.68 -13.12 -1.90
N GLY A 128 12.25 -14.12 -1.11
CA GLY A 128 10.94 -14.77 -1.31
C GLY A 128 9.74 -13.89 -0.97
N ARG A 129 9.91 -12.87 -0.11
CA ARG A 129 8.84 -11.93 0.27
C ARG A 129 8.73 -10.74 -0.66
N ALA A 130 9.82 -10.34 -1.33
CA ALA A 130 9.85 -9.20 -2.24
C ALA A 130 8.79 -9.29 -3.36
N HIS A 131 8.39 -10.51 -3.76
CA HIS A 131 7.38 -10.74 -4.80
C HIS A 131 6.04 -11.27 -4.25
N ALA A 132 5.93 -11.45 -2.94
CA ALA A 132 4.75 -12.06 -2.31
C ALA A 132 3.51 -11.19 -2.50
N ARG A 133 3.63 -9.87 -2.29
CA ARG A 133 2.54 -8.91 -2.49
C ARG A 133 2.07 -8.86 -3.93
N ALA A 134 2.98 -8.72 -4.89
CA ALA A 134 2.65 -8.74 -6.31
C ALA A 134 1.88 -10.01 -6.70
N THR A 135 2.38 -11.18 -6.29
CA THR A 135 1.74 -12.48 -6.56
C THR A 135 0.34 -12.57 -5.94
N ARG A 136 0.20 -12.24 -4.65
CA ARG A 136 -1.07 -12.29 -3.91
C ARG A 136 -2.13 -11.36 -4.53
N LEU A 137 -1.74 -10.13 -4.85
CA LEU A 137 -2.65 -9.16 -5.44
C LEU A 137 -3.02 -9.54 -6.89
N ALA A 138 -2.09 -10.10 -7.68
CA ALA A 138 -2.39 -10.62 -9.01
C ALA A 138 -3.37 -11.81 -9.00
N ILE A 139 -3.25 -12.73 -8.04
CA ILE A 139 -4.21 -13.84 -7.88
C ILE A 139 -5.60 -13.30 -7.54
N THR A 140 -5.69 -12.28 -6.70
CA THR A 140 -6.97 -11.64 -6.33
C THR A 140 -7.62 -10.91 -7.50
N MET A 141 -6.82 -10.33 -8.41
CA MET A 141 -7.32 -9.77 -9.67
C MET A 141 -7.90 -10.87 -10.57
N ALA A 142 -7.13 -11.94 -10.81
CA ALA A 142 -7.53 -13.02 -11.70
C ALA A 142 -8.79 -13.77 -11.23
N SER A 143 -8.98 -13.91 -9.91
CA SER A 143 -10.17 -14.56 -9.34
C SER A 143 -11.46 -13.74 -9.51
N ARG A 144 -11.36 -12.41 -9.62
CA ARG A 144 -12.50 -11.52 -9.89
C ARG A 144 -12.94 -11.55 -11.35
N ASP A 145 -11.99 -11.64 -12.29
CA ASP A 145 -12.29 -11.80 -13.71
C ASP A 145 -12.95 -13.15 -14.03
N SER A 146 -12.68 -14.18 -13.22
CA SER A 146 -13.25 -15.53 -13.39
C SER A 146 -14.69 -15.67 -12.85
N GLY A 147 -15.22 -14.65 -12.16
CA GLY A 147 -16.52 -14.71 -11.49
C GLY A 147 -17.72 -14.19 -12.29
N SER A 148 -17.52 -13.76 -13.54
CA SER A 148 -18.58 -13.16 -14.37
C SER A 148 -18.98 -14.03 -15.57
N VAL A 149 -19.34 -15.30 -15.35
CA VAL A 149 -20.15 -16.09 -16.31
C VAL A 149 -21.06 -17.08 -15.57
N LYS A 150 -22.37 -17.01 -15.91
CA LYS A 150 -23.55 -17.88 -15.61
C LYS A 150 -24.61 -17.23 -14.69
N ASP A 151 -25.91 -17.18 -15.00
CA ASP A 151 -26.73 -17.66 -16.12
C ASP A 151 -28.12 -16.97 -16.06
N ALA A 152 -28.76 -16.74 -17.21
CA ALA A 152 -30.21 -16.99 -17.41
C ALA A 152 -30.58 -16.86 -18.90
N ALA A 153 -30.19 -17.85 -19.71
CA ALA A 153 -30.99 -18.26 -20.86
C ALA A 153 -31.87 -19.44 -20.39
N GLY A 154 -33.19 -19.32 -20.55
CA GLY A 154 -34.12 -20.40 -20.20
C GLY A 154 -35.59 -20.00 -20.28
N LEU A 155 -36.12 -19.83 -21.49
CA LEU A 155 -37.55 -19.97 -21.76
C LEU A 155 -38.03 -21.38 -21.34
N PRO A 156 -39.29 -21.49 -20.91
CA PRO A 156 -40.16 -22.46 -21.59
C PRO A 156 -41.50 -21.83 -21.98
N GLY A 157 -42.02 -22.27 -23.13
CA GLY A 157 -43.33 -21.87 -23.62
C GLY A 157 -44.49 -22.44 -22.81
N SER A 158 -45.64 -21.77 -22.92
CA SER A 158 -46.94 -22.42 -22.82
C SER A 158 -47.92 -21.77 -23.78
N ALA A 159 -48.59 -22.66 -24.51
CA ALA A 159 -49.60 -22.39 -25.51
C ALA A 159 -50.99 -22.15 -24.87
N LEU A 160 -51.92 -21.79 -25.75
CA LEU A 160 -53.37 -21.67 -25.61
C LEU A 160 -53.89 -20.35 -25.01
N ASP A 161 -54.25 -19.44 -25.92
CA ASP A 161 -55.49 -18.67 -25.76
C ASP A 161 -56.46 -19.05 -26.87
N ARG A 162 -57.72 -19.22 -26.47
CA ARG A 162 -58.83 -19.74 -27.26
C ARG A 162 -59.48 -18.61 -28.04
N THR A 163 -59.91 -18.89 -29.27
CA THR A 163 -61.05 -18.22 -29.88
C THR A 163 -61.86 -19.26 -30.65
#